data_AF-A0A660V979-F1
#
_entry.id   AF-A0A660V979-F1
#
_cell.length_a   1.000
_cell.length_b   1.000
_cell.length_c   1.000
_cell.angle_alpha   90.00
_cell.angle_beta   90.00
_cell.angle_gamma   90.00
#
_symmetry.space_group_name_H-M   'P 1'
#
loop_
_entity.id
_entity.type
_entity.pdbx_description
1 polymer ?
#
loop_
_entity_poly.entity_id
_entity_poly.type
_entity_poly.pdbx_seq_one_letter_code
_entity_poly.pdbx_strand_id
1 'polypeptide(L)'
;KWAPIVMWYSTFIGAGVVDTSFTGTIGESTKSLHSRLLCTAYKHAPDKVLQTLRKLIDKENKAGEHIFIVGTIEPCWDERLAELVLKKAKQSTMKPGCVATLLRHLLRHDVTEAVKHCESLLKTVKSSQKKHIFETALHAAEALLLESPKKRWAIVWETAKSNSAFGKRLFEMLSWSLDVERKTGEFLKALSEEELADLYIWLERHFPHHEDPKPEGPHDVTTREQVAEFRNRVLAALRDRGTPRAVDAIQRVQNEFKNARWLKQVYLEAREKMIEITWRPPNPQDFLRLIQDEEKRFVQTGEHLLDVIVESLNRLQQRLHGETPLAQFLWNTGEVCRPKSEPELSDFLKAHLKCDLEGHRIVVNREVEIRRSSNRGIGERTDIYVAAEAGNSDIVTVVVEVKGCWNRGLLTDMAKQLKERYLEGVTKYGLYLVCWFASEKWDDQDERKRRCRKWTIEELKSTLEAKAKRLFVDGLRIRTYVLDCSLPG
;
A
#
# COMPACT_ATOMS: atom_id res chain seq x y z
N LYS A 1 -33.69 14.68 46.91
CA LYS A 1 -34.38 15.95 46.57
C LYS A 1 -33.57 16.84 45.63
N TRP A 2 -32.25 16.94 45.79
CA TRP A 2 -31.38 17.85 45.02
C TRP A 2 -30.94 17.40 43.61
N ALA A 3 -31.03 16.10 43.28
CA ALA A 3 -30.58 15.57 41.98
C ALA A 3 -31.12 16.32 40.73
N PRO A 4 -32.41 16.72 40.66
CA PRO A 4 -32.90 17.54 39.54
C PRO A 4 -32.24 18.92 39.44
N ILE A 5 -31.93 19.55 40.57
CA ILE A 5 -31.30 20.88 40.63
C ILE A 5 -29.85 20.78 40.16
N VAL A 6 -29.11 19.77 40.63
CA VAL A 6 -27.71 19.50 40.20
C VAL A 6 -27.64 19.27 38.69
N MET A 7 -28.57 18.48 38.13
CA MET A 7 -28.64 18.21 36.70
C MET A 7 -29.13 19.40 35.86
N TRP A 8 -29.95 20.28 36.42
CA TRP A 8 -30.44 21.45 35.70
C TRP A 8 -29.39 22.56 35.65
N TYR A 9 -28.56 22.70 36.69
CA TYR A 9 -27.49 23.70 36.75
C TYR A 9 -26.44 23.53 35.63
N SER A 10 -26.16 22.30 35.18
CA SER A 10 -25.26 22.07 34.03
C SER A 10 -25.81 22.56 32.70
N THR A 11 -27.13 22.53 32.51
CA THR A 11 -27.74 23.05 31.27
C THR A 11 -27.58 24.57 31.13
N PHE A 12 -27.46 25.29 32.25
CA PHE A 12 -27.20 26.74 32.25
C PHE A 12 -25.75 27.09 31.92
N ILE A 13 -24.78 26.27 32.35
CA ILE A 13 -23.36 26.48 32.05
C ILE A 13 -23.03 26.08 30.60
N GLY A 14 -23.75 25.10 30.03
CA GLY A 14 -23.59 24.69 28.63
C GLY A 14 -24.26 25.64 27.61
N ALA A 15 -25.25 26.43 28.05
CA ALA A 15 -25.99 27.37 27.20
C ALA A 15 -25.44 28.80 27.33
N GLY A 16 -24.19 29.02 26.92
CA GLY A 16 -23.74 30.33 26.43
C GLY A 16 -23.91 31.56 27.32
N VAL A 17 -23.77 31.48 28.65
CA VAL A 17 -23.47 32.67 29.46
C VAL A 17 -21.97 32.74 29.67
N VAL A 18 -21.26 33.23 28.64
CA VAL A 18 -19.96 33.85 28.86
C VAL A 18 -20.26 35.25 29.37
N ASP A 19 -20.33 35.41 30.68
CA ASP A 19 -20.22 36.74 31.26
C ASP A 19 -18.79 37.22 31.00
N THR A 20 -18.63 38.10 30.00
CA THR A 20 -17.34 38.62 29.56
C THR A 20 -16.72 39.62 30.55
N SER A 21 -17.19 39.65 31.80
CA SER A 21 -16.74 40.59 32.82
C SER A 21 -15.97 40.00 33.99
N PHE A 22 -15.48 38.74 33.91
CA PHE A 22 -14.57 38.22 34.94
C PHE A 22 -13.50 37.27 34.36
N THR A 23 -12.35 37.84 34.02
CA THR A 23 -11.12 37.12 33.68
C THR A 23 -10.49 36.55 34.95
N GLY A 24 -10.90 35.34 35.33
CA GLY A 24 -10.28 34.59 36.41
C GLY A 24 -10.60 33.11 36.33
N THR A 25 -9.59 32.30 36.68
CA THR A 25 -9.41 30.84 36.83
C THR A 25 -10.56 30.05 37.50
N ILE A 26 -11.82 30.35 37.22
CA ILE A 26 -13.01 29.81 37.90
C ILE A 26 -13.68 28.71 37.05
N GLY A 27 -13.55 28.74 35.72
CA GLY A 27 -14.24 27.82 34.80
C GLY A 27 -13.92 26.33 34.96
N GLU A 28 -12.65 25.97 35.21
CA GLU A 28 -12.24 24.58 35.42
C GLU A 28 -12.61 24.06 36.83
N SER A 29 -12.45 24.90 37.86
CA SER A 29 -12.80 24.52 39.24
C SER A 29 -14.29 24.23 39.39
N THR A 30 -15.14 25.03 38.73
CA THR A 30 -16.62 24.92 38.80
C THR A 30 -17.15 23.72 38.02
N LYS A 31 -16.59 23.43 36.82
CA LYS A 31 -16.88 22.19 36.08
C LYS A 31 -16.48 20.95 36.88
N SER A 32 -15.31 20.97 37.52
CA SER A 32 -14.86 19.85 38.37
C SER A 32 -15.76 19.64 39.61
N LEU A 33 -16.29 20.72 40.19
CA LEU A 33 -17.18 20.66 41.35
C LEU A 33 -18.57 20.13 40.95
N HIS A 34 -19.11 20.60 39.84
CA HIS A 34 -20.39 20.13 39.30
C HIS A 34 -20.35 18.63 39.01
N SER A 35 -19.32 18.16 38.30
CA SER A 35 -19.12 16.74 38.02
C SER A 35 -19.08 15.90 39.30
N ARG A 36 -18.35 16.33 40.33
CA ARG A 36 -18.29 15.63 41.62
C ARG A 36 -19.64 15.59 42.34
N LEU A 37 -20.39 16.69 42.33
CA LEU A 37 -21.73 16.75 42.92
C LEU A 37 -22.70 15.82 42.19
N LEU A 38 -22.61 15.76 40.87
CA LEU A 38 -23.43 14.87 40.05
C LEU A 38 -23.09 13.40 40.30
N CYS A 39 -21.80 13.04 40.33
CA CYS A 39 -21.35 11.69 40.69
C CYS A 39 -21.87 11.28 42.07
N THR A 40 -21.81 12.20 43.04
CA THR A 40 -22.32 11.98 44.40
C THR A 40 -23.84 11.81 44.40
N ALA A 41 -24.57 12.65 43.68
CA ALA A 41 -26.02 12.53 43.54
C ALA A 41 -26.43 11.20 42.88
N TYR A 42 -25.65 10.74 41.88
CA TYR A 42 -25.88 9.46 41.23
C TYR A 42 -25.62 8.29 42.17
N LYS A 43 -24.52 8.32 42.92
CA LYS A 43 -24.18 7.30 43.93
C LYS A 43 -25.27 7.15 45.01
N HIS A 44 -25.85 8.25 45.47
CA HIS A 44 -26.83 8.24 46.56
C HIS A 44 -28.30 8.17 46.11
N ALA A 45 -28.61 8.56 44.88
CA ALA A 45 -29.98 8.60 44.37
C ALA A 45 -30.05 8.27 42.86
N PRO A 46 -29.58 7.07 42.44
CA PRO A 46 -29.40 6.73 41.03
C PRO A 46 -30.70 6.81 40.23
N ASP A 47 -31.80 6.26 40.77
CA ASP A 47 -33.09 6.25 40.08
C ASP A 47 -33.63 7.66 39.83
N LYS A 48 -33.36 8.60 40.76
CA LYS A 48 -33.80 9.99 40.60
C LYS A 48 -32.97 10.73 39.56
N VAL A 49 -31.67 10.43 39.47
CA VAL A 49 -30.80 10.96 38.42
C VAL A 49 -31.21 10.40 37.06
N LEU A 50 -31.42 9.08 36.94
CA LEU A 50 -31.90 8.43 35.71
C LEU A 50 -33.25 8.98 35.25
N GLN A 51 -34.19 9.18 36.18
CA GLN A 51 -35.49 9.79 35.87
C GLN A 51 -35.34 11.23 35.37
N THR A 52 -34.44 12.01 35.98
CA THR A 52 -34.17 13.39 35.57
C THR A 52 -33.50 13.44 34.20
N LEU A 53 -32.46 12.64 33.98
CA LEU A 53 -31.73 12.52 32.72
C LEU A 53 -32.70 12.20 31.58
N ARG A 54 -33.61 11.25 31.78
CA ARG A 54 -34.65 10.91 30.81
C ARG A 54 -35.47 12.13 30.37
N LYS A 55 -35.92 12.94 31.33
CA LYS A 55 -36.72 14.15 31.06
C LYS A 55 -35.90 15.23 30.37
N LEU A 56 -34.62 15.37 30.71
CA LEU A 56 -33.74 16.37 30.09
C LEU A 56 -33.41 16.00 28.64
N ILE A 57 -33.15 14.71 28.35
CA ILE A 57 -33.00 14.23 26.97
C ILE A 57 -34.27 14.51 26.16
N ASP A 58 -35.46 14.23 26.73
CA ASP A 58 -36.73 14.51 26.05
C ASP A 58 -36.96 16.01 25.81
N LYS A 59 -36.52 16.86 26.74
CA LYS A 59 -36.59 18.32 26.61
C LYS A 59 -35.67 18.81 25.50
N GLU A 60 -34.42 18.37 25.48
CA GLU A 60 -33.43 18.77 24.47
C GLU A 60 -33.80 18.25 23.08
N ASN A 61 -34.30 17.02 22.97
CA ASN A 61 -34.83 16.46 21.72
C ASN A 61 -35.99 17.29 21.15
N LYS A 62 -36.85 17.85 22.00
CA LYS A 62 -37.90 18.77 21.55
C LYS A 62 -37.33 20.11 21.11
N ALA A 63 -36.37 20.65 21.86
CA ALA A 63 -35.83 21.99 21.67
C ALA A 63 -34.92 22.14 20.44
N GLY A 64 -34.14 21.11 20.08
CA GLY A 64 -33.15 21.22 19.00
C GLY A 64 -32.78 19.88 18.37
N GLU A 65 -31.60 19.83 17.75
CA GLU A 65 -31.02 18.65 17.10
C GLU A 65 -29.84 18.05 17.88
N HIS A 66 -29.52 18.56 19.07
CA HIS A 66 -28.37 18.11 19.86
C HIS A 66 -28.74 17.85 21.32
N ILE A 67 -28.10 16.83 21.92
CA ILE A 67 -28.27 16.47 23.34
C ILE A 67 -26.99 16.81 24.11
N PHE A 68 -27.03 17.83 24.95
CA PHE A 68 -25.87 18.30 25.71
C PHE A 68 -25.78 17.64 27.07
N ILE A 69 -26.91 17.27 27.68
CA ILE A 69 -26.94 16.75 29.05
C ILE A 69 -26.11 15.48 29.24
N VAL A 70 -25.94 14.67 28.19
CA VAL A 70 -25.17 13.42 28.26
C VAL A 70 -23.68 13.68 28.50
N GLY A 71 -23.12 14.75 27.95
CA GLY A 71 -21.74 15.15 28.24
C GLY A 71 -21.49 15.47 29.72
N THR A 72 -22.53 15.80 30.48
CA THR A 72 -22.40 16.17 31.90
C THR A 72 -22.31 14.96 32.82
N ILE A 73 -22.88 13.81 32.42
CA ILE A 73 -22.88 12.56 33.20
C ILE A 73 -21.66 11.67 32.89
N GLU A 74 -20.82 12.06 31.92
CA GLU A 74 -19.58 11.38 31.53
C GLU A 74 -18.70 10.95 32.74
N PRO A 75 -18.47 11.80 33.77
CA PRO A 75 -17.60 11.44 34.88
C PRO A 75 -18.12 10.31 35.78
N CYS A 76 -19.42 10.01 35.74
CA CYS A 76 -20.03 8.91 36.49
C CYS A 76 -20.64 7.84 35.57
N TRP A 77 -20.16 7.73 34.34
CA TRP A 77 -20.68 6.79 33.36
C TRP A 77 -20.62 5.34 33.86
N ASP A 78 -21.72 4.60 33.68
CA ASP A 78 -21.83 3.19 34.02
C ASP A 78 -22.82 2.47 33.07
N GLU A 79 -23.01 1.17 33.27
CA GLU A 79 -23.89 0.34 32.45
C GLU A 79 -25.36 0.81 32.50
N ARG A 80 -25.85 1.29 33.65
CA ARG A 80 -27.25 1.74 33.79
C ARG A 80 -27.51 3.03 33.00
N LEU A 81 -26.54 3.94 32.99
CA LEU A 81 -26.59 5.16 32.17
C LEU A 81 -26.50 4.81 30.69
N ALA A 82 -25.60 3.90 30.32
CA ALA A 82 -25.46 3.41 28.95
C ALA A 82 -26.77 2.77 28.44
N GLU A 83 -27.41 1.90 29.22
CA GLU A 83 -28.69 1.29 28.89
C GLU A 83 -29.80 2.34 28.68
N LEU A 84 -29.88 3.35 29.55
CA LEU A 84 -30.87 4.41 29.43
C LEU A 84 -30.66 5.22 28.13
N VAL A 85 -29.42 5.61 27.86
CA VAL A 85 -29.04 6.39 26.68
C VAL A 85 -29.28 5.58 25.40
N LEU A 86 -28.92 4.30 25.40
CA LEU A 86 -29.19 3.39 24.28
C LEU A 86 -30.69 3.20 24.05
N LYS A 87 -31.47 3.01 25.12
CA LYS A 87 -32.92 2.91 25.02
C LYS A 87 -33.51 4.17 24.41
N LYS A 88 -32.99 5.35 24.74
CA LYS A 88 -33.38 6.62 24.12
C LYS A 88 -33.00 6.68 22.65
N ALA A 89 -31.76 6.37 22.30
CA ALA A 89 -31.29 6.39 20.90
C ALA A 89 -32.13 5.50 19.97
N LYS A 90 -32.68 4.39 20.49
CA LYS A 90 -33.53 3.46 19.73
C LYS A 90 -35.00 3.92 19.57
N GLN A 91 -35.43 5.02 20.19
CA GLN A 91 -36.82 5.48 20.09
C GLN A 91 -37.07 6.22 18.76
N SER A 92 -38.13 5.83 18.05
CA SER A 92 -38.53 6.47 16.79
C SER A 92 -38.95 7.94 16.94
N THR A 93 -39.23 8.39 18.16
CA THR A 93 -39.56 9.79 18.49
C THR A 93 -38.35 10.70 18.60
N MET A 94 -37.14 10.14 18.62
CA MET A 94 -35.91 10.94 18.67
C MET A 94 -35.60 11.52 17.29
N LYS A 95 -35.17 12.77 17.25
CA LYS A 95 -34.68 13.39 16.03
C LYS A 95 -33.31 12.82 15.63
N PRO A 96 -32.99 12.73 14.33
CA PRO A 96 -31.75 12.13 13.87
C PRO A 96 -30.48 12.72 14.49
N GLY A 97 -30.35 14.05 14.58
CA GLY A 97 -29.17 14.68 15.19
C GLY A 97 -29.04 14.37 16.69
N CYS A 98 -30.17 14.25 17.39
CA CYS A 98 -30.19 13.86 18.79
C CYS A 98 -29.73 12.41 18.95
N VAL A 99 -30.19 11.50 18.08
CA VAL A 99 -29.71 10.12 18.04
C VAL A 99 -28.21 10.08 17.78
N ALA A 100 -27.70 10.88 16.84
CA ALA A 100 -26.26 11.02 16.57
C ALA A 100 -25.47 11.32 17.84
N THR A 101 -25.94 12.33 18.59
CA THR A 101 -25.28 12.79 19.82
C THR A 101 -25.24 11.68 20.87
N LEU A 102 -26.37 10.98 21.08
CA LEU A 102 -26.45 9.85 22.02
C LEU A 102 -25.55 8.69 21.60
N LEU A 103 -25.56 8.32 20.31
CA LEU A 103 -24.74 7.23 19.78
C LEU A 103 -23.25 7.54 19.92
N ARG A 104 -22.83 8.78 19.71
CA ARG A 104 -21.43 9.19 19.87
C ARG A 104 -20.93 8.95 21.29
N HIS A 105 -21.72 9.33 22.31
CA HIS A 105 -21.39 9.03 23.71
C HIS A 105 -21.32 7.54 23.98
N LEU A 106 -22.28 6.75 23.47
CA LEU A 106 -22.27 5.29 23.65
C LEU A 106 -21.06 4.62 22.98
N LEU A 107 -20.64 5.11 21.81
CA LEU A 107 -19.50 4.57 21.07
C LEU A 107 -18.15 4.93 21.72
N ARG A 108 -18.03 6.12 22.33
CA ARG A 108 -16.84 6.48 23.14
C ARG A 108 -16.59 5.55 24.32
N HIS A 109 -17.67 5.00 24.87
CA HIS A 109 -17.63 4.01 25.95
C HIS A 109 -17.64 2.56 25.46
N ASP A 110 -17.40 2.32 24.16
CA ASP A 110 -17.36 0.99 23.55
C ASP A 110 -18.62 0.12 23.83
N VAL A 111 -19.80 0.75 23.97
CA VAL A 111 -21.05 0.03 24.26
C VAL A 111 -21.42 -0.86 23.07
N THR A 112 -21.23 -2.16 23.23
CA THR A 112 -21.36 -3.16 22.15
C THR A 112 -22.75 -3.16 21.51
N GLU A 113 -23.82 -3.00 22.30
CA GLU A 113 -25.19 -2.96 21.80
C GLU A 113 -25.51 -1.68 21.00
N ALA A 114 -24.78 -0.59 21.24
CA ALA A 114 -24.88 0.63 20.43
C ALA A 114 -24.22 0.43 19.06
N VAL A 115 -23.05 -0.19 19.02
CA VAL A 115 -22.38 -0.58 17.77
C VAL A 115 -23.29 -1.46 16.92
N LYS A 116 -23.83 -2.54 17.49
CA LYS A 116 -24.75 -3.44 16.76
C LYS A 116 -25.98 -2.70 16.23
N HIS A 117 -26.49 -1.74 16.99
CA HIS A 117 -27.61 -0.92 16.54
C HIS A 117 -27.23 -0.04 15.34
N CYS A 118 -26.08 0.65 15.38
CA CYS A 118 -25.58 1.43 14.24
C CYS A 118 -25.39 0.55 13.00
N GLU A 119 -24.73 -0.61 13.15
CA GLU A 119 -24.51 -1.54 12.04
C GLU A 119 -25.82 -2.08 11.45
N SER A 120 -26.83 -2.32 12.31
CA SER A 120 -28.17 -2.70 11.86
C SER A 120 -28.84 -1.59 11.06
N LEU A 121 -28.69 -0.32 11.46
CA LEU A 121 -29.25 0.82 10.71
C LEU A 121 -28.63 0.89 9.31
N LEU A 122 -27.30 0.74 9.20
CA LEU A 122 -26.59 0.74 7.91
C LEU A 122 -27.02 -0.41 7.00
N LYS A 123 -27.20 -1.62 7.53
CA LYS A 123 -27.68 -2.77 6.73
C LYS A 123 -29.10 -2.58 6.17
N THR A 124 -29.91 -1.76 6.83
CA THR A 124 -31.32 -1.56 6.44
C THR A 124 -31.54 -0.34 5.54
N VAL A 125 -30.53 0.51 5.35
CA VAL A 125 -30.69 1.75 4.59
C VAL A 125 -30.78 1.46 3.09
N LYS A 126 -31.89 1.87 2.47
CA LYS A 126 -32.11 1.80 1.03
C LYS A 126 -32.28 3.19 0.42
N SER A 127 -32.10 3.31 -0.89
CA SER A 127 -32.26 4.60 -1.60
C SER A 127 -33.67 5.18 -1.52
N SER A 128 -34.70 4.36 -1.27
CA SER A 128 -36.12 4.76 -1.16
C SER A 128 -36.65 4.82 0.29
N GLN A 129 -35.75 4.87 1.29
CA GLN A 129 -36.13 4.90 2.71
C GLN A 129 -36.90 6.18 3.08
N LYS A 130 -37.73 6.11 4.13
CA LYS A 130 -38.27 7.30 4.78
C LYS A 130 -37.13 8.21 5.27
N LYS A 131 -37.25 9.53 5.05
CA LYS A 131 -36.25 10.56 5.39
C LYS A 131 -35.65 10.39 6.80
N HIS A 132 -36.50 10.19 7.81
CA HIS A 132 -36.04 10.03 9.20
C HIS A 132 -35.06 8.85 9.39
N ILE A 133 -35.36 7.70 8.78
CA ILE A 133 -34.50 6.51 8.89
C ILE A 133 -33.20 6.71 8.13
N PHE A 134 -33.26 7.36 6.96
CA PHE A 134 -32.08 7.71 6.17
C PHE A 134 -31.12 8.62 6.96
N GLU A 135 -31.63 9.72 7.52
CA GLU A 135 -30.84 10.66 8.33
C GLU A 135 -30.29 9.99 9.61
N THR A 136 -31.07 9.11 10.24
CA THR A 136 -30.61 8.37 11.44
C THR A 136 -29.46 7.42 11.09
N ALA A 137 -29.54 6.71 9.95
CA ALA A 137 -28.44 5.87 9.48
C ALA A 137 -27.20 6.69 9.10
N LEU A 138 -27.39 7.88 8.54
CA LEU A 138 -26.30 8.81 8.18
C LEU A 138 -25.50 9.22 9.42
N HIS A 139 -26.19 9.66 10.47
CA HIS A 139 -25.58 10.02 11.74
C HIS A 139 -24.96 8.82 12.47
N ALA A 140 -25.53 7.62 12.32
CA ALA A 140 -24.92 6.41 12.86
C ALA A 140 -23.58 6.08 12.15
N ALA A 141 -23.52 6.20 10.82
CA ALA A 141 -22.27 6.04 10.06
C ALA A 141 -21.21 7.06 10.49
N GLU A 142 -21.59 8.33 10.60
CA GLU A 142 -20.71 9.39 11.07
C GLU A 142 -20.15 9.11 12.46
N ALA A 143 -21.01 8.77 13.43
CA ALA A 143 -20.57 8.47 14.78
C ALA A 143 -19.62 7.27 14.84
N LEU A 144 -19.86 6.23 14.03
CA LEU A 144 -18.94 5.09 13.90
C LEU A 144 -17.56 5.51 13.38
N LEU A 145 -17.50 6.40 12.39
CA LEU A 145 -16.24 6.87 11.81
C LEU A 145 -15.50 7.89 12.68
N LEU A 146 -16.22 8.68 13.49
CA LEU A 146 -15.62 9.62 14.44
C LEU A 146 -15.00 8.92 15.64
N GLU A 147 -15.57 7.80 16.10
CA GLU A 147 -15.13 7.14 17.34
C GLU A 147 -14.34 5.85 17.10
N SER A 148 -14.50 5.18 15.95
CA SER A 148 -13.81 3.91 15.66
C SER A 148 -13.55 3.69 14.16
N PRO A 149 -12.87 4.62 13.47
CA PRO A 149 -12.68 4.55 12.02
C PRO A 149 -12.04 3.24 11.58
N LYS A 150 -10.93 2.81 12.21
CA LYS A 150 -10.21 1.58 11.85
C LYS A 150 -11.08 0.32 11.91
N LYS A 151 -11.95 0.20 12.91
CA LYS A 151 -12.78 -1.01 13.12
C LYS A 151 -14.02 -1.01 12.23
N ARG A 152 -14.52 0.18 11.86
CA ARG A 152 -15.86 0.36 11.27
C ARG A 152 -15.83 0.90 9.84
N TRP A 153 -14.65 1.22 9.32
CA TRP A 153 -14.45 1.69 7.95
C TRP A 153 -15.14 0.76 6.94
N ALA A 154 -14.83 -0.54 6.97
CA ALA A 154 -15.33 -1.49 5.97
C ALA A 154 -16.87 -1.47 5.83
N ILE A 155 -17.63 -1.57 6.92
CA ILE A 155 -19.10 -1.60 6.85
C ILE A 155 -19.69 -0.26 6.40
N VAL A 156 -19.14 0.86 6.86
CA VAL A 156 -19.60 2.19 6.46
C VAL A 156 -19.25 2.45 4.99
N TRP A 157 -18.06 2.05 4.58
CA TRP A 157 -17.55 2.19 3.22
C TRP A 157 -18.36 1.39 2.21
N GLU A 158 -18.68 0.13 2.49
CA GLU A 158 -19.56 -0.68 1.61
C GLU A 158 -20.94 -0.04 1.45
N THR A 159 -21.48 0.54 2.53
CA THR A 159 -22.76 1.25 2.49
C THR A 159 -22.68 2.52 1.63
N ALA A 160 -21.62 3.31 1.79
CA ALA A 160 -21.39 4.54 1.01
C ALA A 160 -21.15 4.24 -0.49
N LYS A 161 -20.42 3.17 -0.82
CA LYS A 161 -20.19 2.75 -2.20
C LYS A 161 -21.46 2.24 -2.88
N SER A 162 -22.24 1.41 -2.19
CA SER A 162 -23.48 0.84 -2.74
C SER A 162 -24.61 1.86 -2.89
N ASN A 163 -24.57 2.96 -2.15
CA ASN A 163 -25.54 4.06 -2.24
C ASN A 163 -24.82 5.42 -2.33
N SER A 164 -24.57 5.88 -3.57
CA SER A 164 -23.88 7.16 -3.85
C SER A 164 -24.52 8.37 -3.13
N ALA A 165 -25.85 8.45 -3.07
CA ALA A 165 -26.53 9.56 -2.40
C ALA A 165 -26.27 9.57 -0.89
N PHE A 166 -26.24 8.38 -0.27
CA PHE A 166 -25.84 8.22 1.13
C PHE A 166 -24.37 8.59 1.32
N GLY A 167 -23.47 8.08 0.47
CA GLY A 167 -22.05 8.40 0.53
C GLY A 167 -21.77 9.91 0.44
N LYS A 168 -22.44 10.62 -0.48
CA LYS A 168 -22.24 12.07 -0.66
C LYS A 168 -22.62 12.83 0.61
N ARG A 169 -23.84 12.58 1.10
CA ARG A 169 -24.35 13.19 2.34
C ARG A 169 -23.45 12.85 3.55
N LEU A 170 -22.90 11.64 3.59
CA LEU A 170 -22.04 11.20 4.68
C LEU A 170 -20.74 11.99 4.69
N PHE A 171 -20.06 12.12 3.56
CA PHE A 171 -18.77 12.84 3.51
C PHE A 171 -18.93 14.36 3.58
N GLU A 172 -20.05 14.92 3.09
CA GLU A 172 -20.43 16.31 3.36
C GLU A 172 -20.48 16.58 4.87
N MET A 173 -21.18 15.73 5.62
CA MET A 173 -21.34 15.90 7.07
C MET A 173 -20.05 15.55 7.85
N LEU A 174 -19.42 14.41 7.52
CA LEU A 174 -18.23 13.91 8.20
C LEU A 174 -17.03 14.87 8.04
N SER A 175 -16.89 15.52 6.88
CA SER A 175 -15.79 16.47 6.63
C SER A 175 -15.81 17.65 7.60
N TRP A 176 -16.99 18.15 7.97
CA TRP A 176 -17.17 19.17 9.01
C TRP A 176 -16.87 18.61 10.40
N SER A 177 -17.47 17.47 10.74
CA SER A 177 -17.32 16.89 12.08
C SER A 177 -15.88 16.50 12.40
N LEU A 178 -15.14 15.98 11.42
CA LEU A 178 -13.72 15.66 11.56
C LEU A 178 -12.84 16.91 11.77
N ASP A 179 -13.21 18.04 11.20
CA ASP A 179 -12.47 19.29 11.36
C ASP A 179 -12.79 19.97 12.70
N VAL A 180 -14.08 20.12 13.01
CA VAL A 180 -14.58 20.69 14.27
C VAL A 180 -14.09 19.90 15.48
N GLU A 181 -14.11 18.57 15.42
CA GLU A 181 -13.59 17.71 16.51
C GLU A 181 -12.06 17.55 16.48
N ARG A 182 -11.36 18.15 15.50
CA ARG A 182 -9.91 18.02 15.29
C ARG A 182 -9.44 16.56 15.15
N LYS A 183 -10.31 15.70 14.62
CA LYS A 183 -10.08 14.26 14.45
C LYS A 183 -9.61 13.87 13.04
N THR A 184 -9.51 14.82 12.11
CA THR A 184 -9.06 14.56 10.73
C THR A 184 -7.74 13.76 10.68
N GLY A 185 -6.74 14.14 11.46
CA GLY A 185 -5.45 13.45 11.47
C GLY A 185 -5.53 12.01 12.02
N GLU A 186 -6.33 11.77 13.06
CA GLU A 186 -6.56 10.43 13.62
C GLU A 186 -7.29 9.54 12.61
N PHE A 187 -8.34 10.08 12.00
CA PHE A 187 -9.10 9.39 10.96
C PHE A 187 -8.20 8.95 9.81
N LEU A 188 -7.39 9.86 9.24
CA LEU A 188 -6.51 9.54 8.11
C LEU A 188 -5.40 8.54 8.48
N LYS A 189 -4.94 8.53 9.74
CA LYS A 189 -3.99 7.52 10.25
C LYS A 189 -4.63 6.15 10.45
N ALA A 190 -5.93 6.10 10.70
CA ALA A 190 -6.64 4.86 10.98
C ALA A 190 -6.85 3.96 9.74
N LEU A 191 -6.91 4.56 8.55
CA LEU A 191 -7.12 3.87 7.27
C LEU A 191 -5.78 3.37 6.69
N SER A 192 -5.82 2.33 5.85
CA SER A 192 -4.66 1.89 5.07
C SER A 192 -4.39 2.78 3.85
N GLU A 193 -3.23 2.62 3.21
CA GLU A 193 -2.89 3.29 1.95
C GLU A 193 -3.90 2.97 0.84
N GLU A 194 -4.37 1.72 0.76
CA GLU A 194 -5.35 1.31 -0.24
C GLU A 194 -6.72 1.92 0.04
N GLU A 195 -7.15 1.94 1.32
CA GLU A 195 -8.42 2.53 1.75
C GLU A 195 -8.45 4.05 1.53
N LEU A 196 -7.34 4.75 1.80
CA LEU A 196 -7.23 6.18 1.51
C LEU A 196 -7.27 6.47 0.01
N ALA A 197 -6.66 5.63 -0.82
CA ALA A 197 -6.72 5.79 -2.27
C ALA A 197 -8.14 5.49 -2.80
N ASP A 198 -8.85 4.50 -2.24
CA ASP A 198 -10.25 4.23 -2.57
C ASP A 198 -11.15 5.42 -2.19
N LEU A 199 -10.95 5.97 -1.00
CA LEU A 199 -11.66 7.16 -0.54
C LEU A 199 -11.38 8.35 -1.46
N TYR A 200 -10.12 8.60 -1.78
CA TYR A 200 -9.73 9.71 -2.66
C TYR A 200 -10.37 9.58 -4.05
N ILE A 201 -10.29 8.40 -4.68
CA ILE A 201 -10.89 8.15 -6.00
C ILE A 201 -12.40 8.39 -5.96
N TRP A 202 -13.07 7.91 -4.91
CA TRP A 202 -14.50 8.11 -4.76
C TRP A 202 -14.85 9.58 -4.57
N LEU A 203 -14.12 10.31 -3.73
CA LEU A 203 -14.32 11.75 -3.51
C LEU A 203 -14.11 12.53 -4.80
N GLU A 204 -13.03 12.26 -5.54
CA GLU A 204 -12.76 12.95 -6.81
C GLU A 204 -13.82 12.68 -7.87
N ARG A 205 -14.41 11.47 -7.91
CA ARG A 205 -15.51 11.17 -8.85
C ARG A 205 -16.81 11.89 -8.50
N HIS A 206 -17.09 12.11 -7.21
CA HIS A 206 -18.36 12.68 -6.76
C HIS A 206 -18.30 14.18 -6.47
N PHE A 207 -17.11 14.70 -6.20
CA PHE A 207 -16.76 16.07 -5.91
C PHE A 207 -15.46 16.40 -6.66
N PRO A 208 -15.49 16.55 -7.99
CA PRO A 208 -14.28 16.68 -8.79
C PRO A 208 -13.61 18.05 -8.61
N HIS A 209 -12.28 18.09 -8.67
CA HIS A 209 -11.49 19.32 -8.46
C HIS A 209 -11.92 20.49 -9.37
N HIS A 210 -12.31 20.21 -10.62
CA HIS A 210 -12.66 21.26 -11.57
C HIS A 210 -13.97 21.99 -11.23
N GLU A 211 -14.78 21.42 -10.33
CA GLU A 211 -16.01 22.02 -9.79
C GLU A 211 -15.79 22.69 -8.42
N ASP A 212 -14.56 22.73 -7.91
CA ASP A 212 -14.28 23.36 -6.62
C ASP A 212 -14.59 24.88 -6.68
N PRO A 213 -15.28 25.43 -5.66
CA PRO A 213 -15.55 26.86 -5.59
C PRO A 213 -14.27 27.69 -5.59
N LYS A 214 -14.33 28.85 -6.26
CA LYS A 214 -13.26 29.85 -6.31
C LYS A 214 -13.80 31.17 -5.77
N PRO A 215 -13.97 31.27 -4.45
CA PRO A 215 -14.56 32.45 -3.84
C PRO A 215 -13.62 33.66 -3.99
N GLU A 216 -14.20 34.82 -4.29
CA GLU A 216 -13.49 36.10 -4.35
C GLU A 216 -13.78 36.89 -3.08
N GLY A 217 -12.75 37.14 -2.25
CA GLY A 217 -12.87 37.91 -1.01
C GLY A 217 -13.34 37.10 0.22
N PRO A 218 -13.60 37.79 1.35
CA PRO A 218 -14.10 37.15 2.57
C PRO A 218 -15.46 36.49 2.35
N HIS A 219 -15.60 35.22 2.70
CA HIS A 219 -16.84 34.45 2.57
C HIS A 219 -16.89 33.35 3.64
N ASP A 220 -18.08 32.83 3.88
CA ASP A 220 -18.29 31.67 4.75
C ASP A 220 -17.97 30.38 3.99
N VAL A 221 -17.14 29.52 4.58
CA VAL A 221 -16.75 28.24 3.98
C VAL A 221 -17.98 27.39 3.71
N THR A 222 -18.19 27.01 2.46
CA THR A 222 -19.32 26.15 2.08
C THR A 222 -19.03 24.68 2.36
N THR A 223 -20.09 23.87 2.42
CA THR A 223 -19.93 22.39 2.55
C THR A 223 -19.13 21.81 1.38
N ARG A 224 -19.28 22.36 0.18
CA ARG A 224 -18.53 21.90 -0.99
C ARG A 224 -17.04 22.18 -0.88
N GLU A 225 -16.66 23.30 -0.28
CA GLU A 225 -15.27 23.64 0.01
C GLU A 225 -14.69 22.76 1.12
N GLN A 226 -15.47 22.49 2.17
CA GLN A 226 -15.05 21.59 3.25
C GLN A 226 -14.72 20.19 2.73
N VAL A 227 -15.53 19.65 1.82
CA VAL A 227 -15.26 18.36 1.17
C VAL A 227 -14.03 18.43 0.27
N ALA A 228 -13.84 19.55 -0.46
CA ALA A 228 -12.65 19.75 -1.29
C ALA A 228 -11.37 19.74 -0.44
N GLU A 229 -11.38 20.45 0.68
CA GLU A 229 -10.26 20.48 1.61
C GLU A 229 -10.00 19.08 2.20
N PHE A 230 -11.05 18.39 2.63
CA PHE A 230 -10.92 17.03 3.14
C PHE A 230 -10.32 16.07 2.10
N ARG A 231 -10.79 16.12 0.85
CA ARG A 231 -10.24 15.34 -0.28
C ARG A 231 -8.75 15.64 -0.48
N ASN A 232 -8.34 16.89 -0.39
CA ASN A 232 -6.94 17.28 -0.52
C ASN A 232 -6.10 16.76 0.65
N ARG A 233 -6.63 16.80 1.88
CA ARG A 233 -5.99 16.23 3.08
C ARG A 233 -5.83 14.70 2.97
N VAL A 234 -6.78 13.98 2.37
CA VAL A 234 -6.66 12.53 2.10
C VAL A 234 -5.45 12.24 1.20
N LEU A 235 -5.30 12.97 0.10
CA LEU A 235 -4.18 12.77 -0.82
C LEU A 235 -2.84 13.19 -0.22
N ALA A 236 -2.82 14.30 0.52
CA ALA A 236 -1.63 14.73 1.26
C ALA A 236 -1.21 13.66 2.29
N ALA A 237 -2.16 13.10 3.04
CA ALA A 237 -1.88 12.03 4.00
C ALA A 237 -1.32 10.77 3.33
N LEU A 238 -1.75 10.43 2.10
CA LEU A 238 -1.11 9.37 1.33
C LEU A 238 0.33 9.71 0.96
N ARG A 239 0.55 10.90 0.37
CA ARG A 239 1.88 11.34 -0.06
C ARG A 239 2.87 11.36 1.10
N ASP A 240 2.44 11.84 2.25
CA ASP A 240 3.31 12.08 3.41
C ASP A 240 3.66 10.79 4.18
N ARG A 241 3.08 9.64 3.84
CA ARG A 241 3.42 8.34 4.46
C ARG A 241 4.83 7.85 4.13
N GLY A 242 5.35 8.16 2.94
CA GLY A 242 6.68 7.73 2.52
C GLY A 242 6.90 6.20 2.54
N THR A 243 5.84 5.41 2.33
CA THR A 243 5.93 3.94 2.22
C THR A 243 5.82 3.49 0.77
N PRO A 244 6.37 2.33 0.39
CA PRO A 244 6.18 1.76 -0.95
C PRO A 244 4.69 1.59 -1.30
N ARG A 245 3.87 1.14 -0.34
CA ARG A 245 2.42 1.00 -0.51
C ARG A 245 1.73 2.33 -0.81
N ALA A 246 2.19 3.43 -0.22
CA ALA A 246 1.63 4.75 -0.50
C ALA A 246 1.97 5.23 -1.92
N VAL A 247 3.18 4.94 -2.39
CA VAL A 247 3.59 5.21 -3.78
C VAL A 247 2.73 4.41 -4.76
N ASP A 248 2.54 3.11 -4.52
CA ASP A 248 1.69 2.25 -5.35
C ASP A 248 0.22 2.73 -5.35
N ALA A 249 -0.29 3.14 -4.18
CA ALA A 249 -1.63 3.68 -4.04
C ALA A 249 -1.82 5.00 -4.81
N ILE A 250 -0.86 5.92 -4.76
CA ILE A 250 -0.89 7.17 -5.54
C ILE A 250 -0.75 6.89 -7.04
N GLN A 251 0.06 5.91 -7.43
CA GLN A 251 0.16 5.48 -8.82
C GLN A 251 -1.19 4.97 -9.33
N ARG A 252 -1.93 4.22 -8.51
CA ARG A 252 -3.30 3.78 -8.82
C ARG A 252 -4.24 4.97 -9.03
N VAL A 253 -4.19 5.98 -8.15
CA VAL A 253 -4.96 7.23 -8.31
C VAL A 253 -4.61 7.94 -9.61
N GLN A 254 -3.33 8.04 -9.95
CA GLN A 254 -2.86 8.65 -11.19
C GLN A 254 -3.38 7.90 -12.44
N ASN A 255 -3.38 6.57 -12.40
CA ASN A 255 -3.86 5.73 -13.49
C ASN A 255 -5.37 5.88 -13.72
N GLU A 256 -6.13 6.14 -12.66
CA GLU A 256 -7.56 6.42 -12.73
C GLU A 256 -7.84 7.79 -13.37
N PHE A 257 -7.06 8.82 -13.02
CA PHE A 257 -7.26 10.20 -13.50
C PHE A 257 -6.11 10.68 -14.40
N LYS A 258 -5.87 9.98 -15.51
CA LYS A 258 -4.71 10.21 -16.41
C LYS A 258 -4.55 11.66 -16.92
N ASN A 259 -5.66 12.40 -17.02
CA ASN A 259 -5.67 13.78 -17.52
C ASN A 259 -5.29 14.82 -16.45
N ALA A 260 -5.29 14.45 -15.16
CA ALA A 260 -4.92 15.32 -14.06
C ALA A 260 -3.40 15.40 -13.92
N ARG A 261 -2.77 16.31 -14.67
CA ARG A 261 -1.30 16.48 -14.71
C ARG A 261 -0.66 16.68 -13.34
N TRP A 262 -1.38 17.33 -12.42
CA TRP A 262 -0.91 17.60 -11.06
C TRP A 262 -0.71 16.31 -10.22
N LEU A 263 -1.41 15.21 -10.52
CA LEU A 263 -1.19 13.92 -9.85
C LEU A 263 0.18 13.31 -10.17
N LYS A 264 0.75 13.65 -11.34
CA LYS A 264 2.14 13.25 -11.67
C LYS A 264 3.12 13.88 -10.69
N GLN A 265 2.91 15.14 -10.33
CA GLN A 265 3.75 15.83 -9.36
C GLN A 265 3.62 15.19 -7.98
N VAL A 266 2.39 14.90 -7.52
CA VAL A 266 2.14 14.21 -6.24
C VAL A 266 2.81 12.83 -6.19
N TYR A 267 2.78 12.07 -7.28
CA TYR A 267 3.48 10.79 -7.38
C TYR A 267 4.99 10.93 -7.24
N LEU A 268 5.60 11.92 -7.90
CA LEU A 268 7.04 12.18 -7.78
C LEU A 268 7.43 12.59 -6.36
N GLU A 269 6.66 13.49 -5.73
CA GLU A 269 6.85 13.90 -4.33
C GLU A 269 6.76 12.72 -3.37
N ALA A 270 5.77 11.83 -3.56
CA ALA A 270 5.63 10.63 -2.74
C ALA A 270 6.82 9.67 -2.89
N ARG A 271 7.37 9.55 -4.11
CA ARG A 271 8.58 8.75 -4.35
C ARG A 271 9.81 9.33 -3.69
N GLU A 272 10.01 10.64 -3.82
CA GLU A 272 11.11 11.34 -3.15
C GLU A 272 11.00 11.16 -1.63
N LYS A 273 9.80 11.33 -1.07
CA LYS A 273 9.54 11.12 0.36
C LYS A 273 9.81 9.68 0.81
N MET A 274 9.40 8.70 0.01
CA MET A 274 9.69 7.29 0.28
C MET A 274 11.20 7.04 0.26
N ILE A 275 11.91 7.57 -0.72
CA ILE A 275 13.38 7.44 -0.78
C ILE A 275 13.99 8.09 0.46
N GLU A 276 13.60 9.32 0.82
CA GLU A 276 14.10 10.02 2.01
C GLU A 276 13.93 9.19 3.30
N ILE A 277 12.76 8.57 3.50
CA ILE A 277 12.45 7.79 4.71
C ILE A 277 13.10 6.40 4.68
N THR A 278 13.15 5.75 3.52
CA THR A 278 13.66 4.38 3.39
C THR A 278 15.15 4.30 3.10
N TRP A 279 15.78 5.43 2.73
CA TRP A 279 17.19 5.49 2.43
C TRP A 279 18.00 5.15 3.67
N ARG A 280 18.80 4.10 3.53
CA ARG A 280 19.83 3.74 4.49
C ARG A 280 21.18 4.01 3.83
N PRO A 281 22.03 4.88 4.40
CA PRO A 281 23.35 5.11 3.85
C PRO A 281 24.13 3.79 3.84
N PRO A 282 24.93 3.52 2.80
CA PRO A 282 25.90 2.42 2.87
C PRO A 282 26.87 2.68 4.02
N ASN A 283 27.36 1.60 4.63
CA ASN A 283 28.40 1.73 5.66
C ASN A 283 29.62 2.46 5.05
N PRO A 284 30.16 3.50 5.72
CA PRO A 284 31.35 4.21 5.25
C PRO A 284 32.54 3.30 4.90
N GLN A 285 32.69 2.16 5.58
CA GLN A 285 33.75 1.19 5.27
C GLN A 285 33.52 0.48 3.93
N ASP A 286 32.27 0.18 3.58
CA ASP A 286 31.92 -0.43 2.29
C ASP A 286 32.08 0.58 1.16
N PHE A 287 31.75 1.85 1.42
CA PHE A 287 32.01 2.95 0.50
C PHE A 287 33.51 3.17 0.25
N LEU A 288 34.34 3.12 1.30
CA LEU A 288 35.80 3.24 1.14
C LEU A 288 36.40 2.03 0.40
N ARG A 289 35.86 0.82 0.60
CA ARG A 289 36.29 -0.39 -0.16
C ARG A 289 35.94 -0.32 -1.64
N LEU A 290 34.85 0.37 -2.01
CA LEU A 290 34.47 0.64 -3.40
C LEU A 290 35.42 1.63 -4.08
N ILE A 291 35.96 2.59 -3.33
CA ILE A 291 36.90 3.58 -3.86
C ILE A 291 38.31 2.99 -4.04
N GLN A 292 38.68 2.00 -3.21
CA GLN A 292 40.04 1.43 -3.20
C GLN A 292 40.28 0.35 -4.26
N ASP A 293 39.27 -0.08 -5.01
CA ASP A 293 39.38 -1.20 -5.95
C ASP A 293 38.38 -0.99 -7.11
N GLU A 294 38.89 -0.58 -8.28
CA GLU A 294 38.06 -0.22 -9.45
C GLU A 294 37.24 -1.41 -9.98
N GLU A 295 37.59 -2.65 -9.63
CA GLU A 295 36.85 -3.85 -10.01
C GLU A 295 35.72 -4.22 -9.04
N LYS A 296 35.61 -3.55 -7.89
CA LYS A 296 34.52 -3.80 -6.92
C LYS A 296 33.26 -3.04 -7.32
N ARG A 297 32.16 -3.77 -7.57
CA ARG A 297 30.82 -3.21 -7.80
C ARG A 297 29.94 -3.35 -6.55
N PHE A 298 29.13 -2.31 -6.29
CA PHE A 298 28.14 -2.31 -5.21
C PHE A 298 26.78 -2.79 -5.70
N VAL A 299 26.38 -3.99 -5.29
CA VAL A 299 25.08 -4.56 -5.66
C VAL A 299 24.04 -4.17 -4.60
N GLN A 300 23.07 -3.34 -4.99
CA GLN A 300 21.93 -2.94 -4.14
C GLN A 300 20.59 -3.43 -4.68
N THR A 301 20.51 -3.75 -5.97
CA THR A 301 19.28 -4.16 -6.66
C THR A 301 19.56 -5.32 -7.60
N GLY A 302 18.51 -6.01 -8.07
CA GLY A 302 18.66 -7.07 -9.07
C GLY A 302 19.10 -6.58 -10.45
N GLU A 303 18.93 -5.29 -10.77
CA GLU A 303 19.51 -4.72 -11.98
C GLU A 303 21.03 -4.66 -11.88
N HIS A 304 21.56 -4.24 -10.73
CA HIS A 304 23.02 -4.21 -10.51
C HIS A 304 23.61 -5.63 -10.57
N LEU A 305 22.89 -6.63 -10.03
CA LEU A 305 23.33 -8.02 -10.12
C LEU A 305 23.31 -8.53 -11.58
N LEU A 306 22.32 -8.14 -12.37
CA LEU A 306 22.28 -8.45 -13.81
C LEU A 306 23.46 -7.81 -14.56
N ASP A 307 23.84 -6.59 -14.22
CA ASP A 307 25.01 -5.92 -14.82
C ASP A 307 26.30 -6.71 -14.53
N VAL A 308 26.50 -7.08 -13.26
CA VAL A 308 27.65 -7.88 -12.82
C VAL A 308 27.73 -9.24 -13.53
N ILE A 309 26.59 -9.94 -13.67
CA ILE A 309 26.55 -11.22 -14.40
C ILE A 309 26.90 -11.01 -15.89
N VAL A 310 26.36 -9.97 -16.53
CA VAL A 310 26.67 -9.68 -17.94
C VAL A 310 28.14 -9.30 -18.14
N GLU A 311 28.72 -8.51 -17.24
CA GLU A 311 30.16 -8.20 -17.26
C GLU A 311 30.99 -9.49 -17.13
N SER A 312 30.60 -10.41 -16.23
CA SER A 312 31.24 -11.71 -16.09
C SER A 312 31.15 -12.56 -17.36
N LEU A 313 30.00 -12.54 -18.06
CA LEU A 313 29.82 -13.24 -19.34
C LEU A 313 30.64 -12.59 -20.47
N ASN A 314 30.82 -11.27 -20.46
CA ASN A 314 31.72 -10.60 -21.40
C ASN A 314 33.17 -11.02 -21.20
N ARG A 315 33.62 -11.17 -19.95
CA ARG A 315 34.95 -11.74 -19.64
C ARG A 315 35.04 -13.20 -20.11
N LEU A 316 33.99 -13.99 -19.93
CA LEU A 316 33.95 -15.36 -20.47
C LEU A 316 34.06 -15.36 -22.00
N GLN A 317 33.30 -14.50 -22.69
CA GLN A 317 33.30 -14.38 -24.13
C GLN A 317 34.73 -14.12 -24.67
N GLN A 318 35.49 -13.25 -24.00
CA GLN A 318 36.89 -12.99 -24.33
C GLN A 318 37.76 -14.23 -24.11
N ARG A 319 37.56 -14.98 -23.02
CA ARG A 319 38.32 -16.22 -22.75
C ARG A 319 37.98 -17.36 -23.71
N LEU A 320 36.75 -17.43 -24.23
CA LEU A 320 36.35 -18.44 -25.21
C LEU A 320 37.14 -18.32 -26.52
N HIS A 321 37.49 -17.10 -26.93
CA HIS A 321 38.21 -16.80 -28.16
C HIS A 321 39.59 -16.13 -27.94
N GLY A 322 40.12 -16.18 -26.73
CA GLY A 322 41.42 -15.58 -26.39
C GLY A 322 42.60 -16.43 -26.88
N GLU A 323 43.81 -16.09 -26.43
CA GLU A 323 45.05 -16.78 -26.82
C GLU A 323 45.04 -18.29 -26.53
N THR A 324 44.36 -18.70 -25.46
CA THR A 324 44.04 -20.11 -25.16
C THR A 324 42.53 -20.30 -25.24
N PRO A 325 41.98 -20.62 -26.43
CA PRO A 325 40.54 -20.65 -26.66
C PRO A 325 39.85 -21.68 -25.77
N LEU A 326 39.00 -21.22 -24.85
CA LEU A 326 38.21 -22.13 -24.03
C LEU A 326 37.01 -22.72 -24.78
N ALA A 327 36.66 -22.18 -25.96
CA ALA A 327 35.53 -22.66 -26.77
C ALA A 327 35.57 -24.17 -26.99
N GLN A 328 36.75 -24.76 -27.21
CA GLN A 328 36.91 -26.21 -27.41
C GLN A 328 36.32 -27.08 -26.29
N PHE A 329 36.30 -26.60 -25.04
CA PHE A 329 35.74 -27.33 -23.90
C PHE A 329 34.21 -27.35 -23.89
N LEU A 330 33.56 -26.52 -24.71
CA LEU A 330 32.11 -26.53 -24.93
C LEU A 330 31.68 -27.49 -26.04
N TRP A 331 32.64 -28.18 -26.66
CA TRP A 331 32.43 -29.18 -27.70
C TRP A 331 32.90 -30.54 -27.21
N ASN A 332 32.18 -31.59 -27.61
CA ASN A 332 32.68 -32.94 -27.53
C ASN A 332 33.55 -33.15 -28.78
N THR A 333 34.87 -33.04 -28.58
CA THR A 333 35.89 -33.18 -29.63
C THR A 333 36.34 -34.63 -29.72
N GLY A 334 36.36 -35.20 -30.94
CA GLY A 334 36.64 -36.61 -31.25
C GLY A 334 36.59 -36.84 -32.76
N GLU A 335 36.19 -38.04 -33.22
CA GLU A 335 35.95 -38.31 -34.66
C GLU A 335 34.89 -37.39 -35.27
N VAL A 336 33.92 -36.97 -34.47
CA VAL A 336 32.88 -35.99 -34.84
C VAL A 336 32.81 -34.90 -33.78
N CYS A 337 32.69 -33.64 -34.21
CA CYS A 337 32.61 -32.51 -33.30
C CYS A 337 31.16 -32.08 -33.09
N ARG A 338 30.69 -32.12 -31.85
CA ARG A 338 29.30 -31.75 -31.50
C ARG A 338 29.26 -30.86 -30.25
N PRO A 339 28.36 -29.87 -30.16
CA PRO A 339 28.21 -29.08 -28.95
C PRO A 339 27.79 -29.94 -27.77
N LYS A 340 28.28 -29.56 -26.59
CA LYS A 340 27.80 -30.10 -25.30
C LYS A 340 26.30 -29.88 -25.11
N SER A 341 25.70 -30.72 -24.27
CA SER A 341 24.27 -30.64 -23.95
C SER A 341 23.95 -29.39 -23.10
N GLU A 342 22.71 -28.90 -23.14
CA GLU A 342 22.30 -27.72 -22.34
C GLU A 342 22.62 -27.86 -20.83
N PRO A 343 22.45 -29.04 -20.20
CA PRO A 343 22.91 -29.24 -18.81
C PRO A 343 24.42 -29.07 -18.64
N GLU A 344 25.25 -29.61 -19.53
CA GLU A 344 26.70 -29.43 -19.45
C GLU A 344 27.13 -27.98 -19.68
N LEU A 345 26.42 -27.24 -20.55
CA LEU A 345 26.64 -25.80 -20.75
C LEU A 345 26.32 -25.02 -19.49
N SER A 346 25.19 -25.32 -18.85
CA SER A 346 24.81 -24.73 -17.57
C SER A 346 25.86 -24.99 -16.49
N ASP A 347 26.42 -26.21 -16.45
CA ASP A 347 27.46 -26.60 -15.49
C ASP A 347 28.75 -25.79 -15.68
N PHE A 348 29.17 -25.63 -16.94
CA PHE A 348 30.32 -24.83 -17.29
C PHE A 348 30.11 -23.34 -16.94
N LEU A 349 28.96 -22.78 -17.30
CA LEU A 349 28.60 -21.40 -17.01
C LEU A 349 28.54 -21.14 -15.50
N LYS A 350 27.94 -22.06 -14.74
CA LYS A 350 27.92 -22.02 -13.29
C LYS A 350 29.33 -22.00 -12.71
N ALA A 351 30.23 -22.84 -13.20
CA ALA A 351 31.61 -22.88 -12.74
C ALA A 351 32.36 -21.58 -13.04
N HIS A 352 32.17 -21.00 -14.22
CA HIS A 352 32.74 -19.69 -14.58
C HIS A 352 32.21 -18.58 -13.68
N LEU A 353 30.89 -18.44 -13.57
CA LEU A 353 30.26 -17.40 -12.73
C LEU A 353 30.70 -17.53 -11.28
N LYS A 354 30.78 -18.76 -10.76
CA LYS A 354 31.28 -19.00 -9.40
C LYS A 354 32.72 -18.48 -9.24
N CYS A 355 33.63 -18.93 -10.10
CA CYS A 355 35.04 -18.57 -10.03
C CYS A 355 35.28 -17.06 -10.21
N ASP A 356 34.59 -16.44 -11.17
CA ASP A 356 34.77 -15.03 -11.51
C ASP A 356 34.20 -14.12 -10.43
N LEU A 357 32.99 -14.41 -9.95
CA LEU A 357 32.31 -13.59 -8.94
C LEU A 357 32.89 -13.77 -7.52
N GLU A 358 33.32 -14.98 -7.15
CA GLU A 358 34.01 -15.23 -5.88
C GLU A 358 35.46 -14.71 -5.89
N GLY A 359 36.16 -14.86 -7.02
CA GLY A 359 37.58 -14.52 -7.17
C GLY A 359 37.89 -13.02 -7.16
N HIS A 360 37.01 -12.19 -7.71
CA HIS A 360 37.22 -10.73 -7.80
C HIS A 360 36.72 -9.94 -6.59
N ARG A 361 36.29 -10.61 -5.50
CA ARG A 361 35.77 -9.96 -4.28
C ARG A 361 34.84 -8.77 -4.59
N ILE A 362 33.96 -8.93 -5.58
CA ILE A 362 32.87 -7.98 -5.82
C ILE A 362 32.18 -7.86 -4.47
N VAL A 363 32.12 -6.64 -3.91
CA VAL A 363 31.45 -6.37 -2.63
C VAL A 363 29.96 -6.38 -2.91
N VAL A 364 29.48 -7.57 -3.23
CA VAL A 364 28.21 -8.07 -2.79
C VAL A 364 28.32 -8.02 -1.28
N ASN A 365 27.39 -7.37 -0.59
CA ASN A 365 27.31 -7.64 0.82
C ASN A 365 27.09 -9.17 0.90
N ARG A 366 28.08 -9.89 1.44
CA ARG A 366 28.12 -11.32 1.77
C ARG A 366 27.56 -12.34 0.75
N GLU A 367 28.52 -13.08 0.18
CA GLU A 367 28.43 -14.40 -0.46
C GLU A 367 27.44 -14.58 -1.61
N VAL A 368 27.98 -14.80 -2.82
CA VAL A 368 27.17 -15.20 -3.97
C VAL A 368 26.86 -16.69 -3.88
N GLU A 369 25.62 -17.04 -3.53
CA GLU A 369 25.22 -18.44 -3.50
C GLU A 369 24.69 -18.88 -4.88
N ILE A 370 25.45 -19.76 -5.54
CA ILE A 370 25.05 -20.33 -6.84
C ILE A 370 24.50 -21.74 -6.67
N ARG A 371 23.18 -21.88 -6.62
CA ARG A 371 22.48 -23.18 -6.49
C ARG A 371 21.96 -23.70 -7.83
N ARG A 372 21.79 -25.02 -7.95
CA ARG A 372 20.93 -25.63 -8.98
C ARG A 372 19.55 -25.86 -8.39
N SER A 373 18.50 -25.83 -9.21
CA SER A 373 17.20 -26.35 -8.79
C SER A 373 17.32 -27.86 -8.51
N SER A 374 16.99 -28.27 -7.28
CA SER A 374 16.92 -29.68 -6.87
C SER A 374 15.50 -30.14 -6.57
N ASN A 375 14.50 -29.28 -6.78
CA ASN A 375 13.10 -29.61 -6.52
C ASN A 375 12.55 -30.54 -7.61
N ARG A 376 12.29 -31.80 -7.20
CA ARG A 376 11.51 -32.76 -7.96
C ARG A 376 10.14 -32.16 -8.30
N GLY A 377 9.94 -31.77 -9.56
CA GLY A 377 8.61 -31.49 -10.12
C GLY A 377 8.46 -30.17 -10.90
N ILE A 378 9.41 -29.24 -10.82
CA ILE A 378 9.34 -27.95 -11.53
C ILE A 378 10.69 -27.65 -12.20
N GLY A 379 10.80 -27.89 -13.51
CA GLY A 379 11.92 -27.46 -14.35
C GLY A 379 13.10 -28.44 -14.47
N GLU A 380 13.67 -28.55 -15.67
CA GLU A 380 14.84 -29.39 -15.97
C GLU A 380 16.14 -28.80 -15.40
N ARG A 381 17.22 -29.61 -15.36
CA ARG A 381 18.50 -29.37 -14.67
C ARG A 381 19.37 -28.21 -15.19
N THR A 382 18.82 -27.24 -15.94
CA THR A 382 19.59 -26.23 -16.70
C THR A 382 19.68 -24.85 -16.06
N ASP A 383 18.89 -24.56 -15.03
CA ASP A 383 18.70 -23.18 -14.58
C ASP A 383 19.69 -22.82 -13.46
N ILE A 384 20.26 -21.61 -13.53
CA ILE A 384 21.27 -21.12 -12.58
C ILE A 384 20.65 -20.01 -11.72
N TYR A 385 20.69 -20.18 -10.40
CA TYR A 385 20.30 -19.14 -9.44
C TYR A 385 21.54 -18.41 -8.97
N VAL A 386 21.54 -17.08 -9.08
CA VAL A 386 22.58 -16.21 -8.53
C VAL A 386 21.93 -15.34 -7.47
N ALA A 387 22.31 -15.54 -6.20
CA ALA A 387 21.83 -14.77 -5.07
C ALA A 387 22.95 -13.90 -4.49
N ALA A 388 22.60 -12.75 -3.92
CA ALA A 388 23.51 -11.74 -3.38
C ALA A 388 22.86 -11.01 -2.21
N GLU A 389 23.54 -10.80 -1.06
CA GLU A 389 23.02 -9.89 -0.03
C GLU A 389 23.17 -8.44 -0.54
N ALA A 390 22.06 -7.72 -0.63
CA ALA A 390 22.07 -6.28 -0.75
C ALA A 390 22.47 -5.68 0.60
N GLY A 391 23.02 -4.46 0.59
CA GLY A 391 23.55 -3.81 1.81
C GLY A 391 22.55 -3.49 2.93
N ASN A 392 21.31 -3.96 2.81
CA ASN A 392 20.24 -3.89 3.81
C ASN A 392 19.85 -5.27 4.39
N SER A 393 20.62 -6.32 4.12
CA SER A 393 20.33 -7.73 4.45
C SER A 393 19.17 -8.38 3.67
N ASP A 394 18.68 -7.73 2.60
CA ASP A 394 17.79 -8.39 1.65
C ASP A 394 18.61 -9.24 0.67
N ILE A 395 18.10 -10.43 0.31
CA ILE A 395 18.73 -11.27 -0.71
C ILE A 395 18.14 -10.90 -2.07
N VAL A 396 18.99 -10.38 -2.95
CA VAL A 396 18.67 -10.14 -4.35
C VAL A 396 18.99 -11.40 -5.14
N THR A 397 18.03 -11.87 -5.95
CA THR A 397 18.18 -13.09 -6.75
C THR A 397 17.99 -12.81 -8.23
N VAL A 398 18.84 -13.37 -9.08
CA VAL A 398 18.69 -13.41 -10.54
C VAL A 398 18.64 -14.88 -10.97
N VAL A 399 17.66 -15.22 -11.82
CA VAL A 399 17.59 -16.54 -12.47
C VAL A 399 18.17 -16.44 -13.88
N VAL A 400 19.12 -17.31 -14.20
CA VAL A 400 19.69 -17.44 -15.54
C VAL A 400 19.14 -18.71 -16.19
N GLU A 401 18.37 -18.53 -17.26
CA GLU A 401 17.84 -19.60 -18.11
C GLU A 401 18.79 -19.82 -19.28
N VAL A 402 19.39 -21.01 -19.37
CA VAL A 402 20.40 -21.34 -20.38
C VAL A 402 19.78 -22.14 -21.52
N LYS A 403 20.01 -21.71 -22.77
CA LYS A 403 19.54 -22.40 -23.99
C LYS A 403 20.63 -22.51 -25.05
N GLY A 404 20.65 -23.61 -25.79
CA GLY A 404 21.46 -23.73 -27.00
C GLY A 404 20.77 -23.07 -28.20
N CYS A 405 21.52 -22.56 -29.18
CA CYS A 405 20.95 -21.99 -30.43
C CYS A 405 20.06 -22.98 -31.23
N TRP A 406 20.11 -24.27 -30.92
CA TRP A 406 19.30 -25.32 -31.54
C TRP A 406 17.94 -25.58 -30.86
N ASN A 407 17.65 -24.87 -29.76
CA ASN A 407 16.43 -25.10 -28.98
C ASN A 407 15.17 -24.79 -29.82
N ARG A 408 14.16 -25.68 -29.79
CA ARG A 408 12.92 -25.50 -30.56
C ARG A 408 12.07 -24.34 -30.04
N GLY A 409 12.16 -24.05 -28.75
CA GLY A 409 11.43 -22.99 -28.07
C GLY A 409 12.24 -21.71 -27.92
N LEU A 410 13.35 -21.51 -28.63
CA LEU A 410 14.28 -20.39 -28.43
C LEU A 410 13.64 -19.00 -28.34
N LEU A 411 12.54 -18.78 -29.08
CA LEU A 411 11.80 -17.52 -29.11
C LEU A 411 10.57 -17.49 -28.17
N THR A 412 10.12 -18.63 -27.65
CA THR A 412 8.91 -18.77 -26.82
C THR A 412 9.23 -19.05 -25.36
N ASP A 413 10.37 -19.69 -25.09
CA ASP A 413 10.77 -20.16 -23.76
C ASP A 413 11.14 -19.01 -22.83
N MET A 414 11.55 -17.86 -23.38
CA MET A 414 11.70 -16.64 -22.58
C MET A 414 10.40 -16.25 -21.87
N ALA A 415 9.24 -16.43 -22.50
CA ALA A 415 7.96 -16.20 -21.84
C ALA A 415 7.54 -17.41 -20.99
N LYS A 416 7.59 -18.61 -21.55
CA LYS A 416 7.05 -19.82 -20.91
C LYS A 416 7.88 -20.37 -19.75
N GLN A 417 9.20 -20.21 -19.82
CA GLN A 417 10.13 -20.81 -18.86
C GLN A 417 10.70 -19.75 -17.92
N LEU A 418 11.18 -18.62 -18.44
CA LEU A 418 11.73 -17.58 -17.59
C LEU A 418 10.64 -16.73 -16.93
N LYS A 419 9.66 -16.22 -17.70
CA LYS A 419 8.60 -15.36 -17.15
C LYS A 419 7.60 -16.13 -16.27
N GLU A 420 6.88 -17.09 -16.86
CA GLU A 420 5.76 -17.79 -16.19
C GLU A 420 6.22 -18.64 -15.00
N ARG A 421 7.42 -19.24 -15.02
CA ARG A 421 7.86 -20.14 -13.93
C ARG A 421 8.59 -19.44 -12.80
N TYR A 422 9.32 -18.37 -13.10
CA TYR A 422 10.23 -17.76 -12.14
C TYR A 422 9.88 -16.31 -11.84
N LEU A 423 9.60 -15.50 -12.86
CA LEU A 423 9.43 -14.07 -12.66
C LEU A 423 8.12 -13.68 -11.97
N GLU A 424 7.12 -14.56 -12.03
CA GLU A 424 5.81 -14.37 -11.40
C GLU A 424 5.74 -14.86 -9.94
N GLY A 425 6.84 -15.40 -9.37
CA GLY A 425 6.82 -15.91 -7.99
C GLY A 425 8.14 -16.05 -7.23
N VAL A 426 9.30 -16.12 -7.91
CA VAL A 426 10.60 -16.37 -7.26
C VAL A 426 11.50 -15.14 -7.24
N THR A 427 11.60 -14.40 -8.35
CA THR A 427 12.37 -13.15 -8.45
C THR A 427 11.71 -12.22 -9.46
N LYS A 428 12.06 -10.93 -9.47
CA LYS A 428 11.67 -10.00 -10.54
C LYS A 428 12.72 -9.88 -11.65
N TYR A 429 13.86 -10.56 -11.52
CA TYR A 429 15.03 -10.38 -12.39
C TYR A 429 15.47 -11.70 -13.04
N GLY A 430 15.59 -11.69 -14.37
CA GLY A 430 15.96 -12.87 -15.14
C GLY A 430 16.92 -12.56 -16.28
N LEU A 431 17.83 -13.48 -16.55
CA LEU A 431 18.74 -13.46 -17.69
C LEU A 431 18.43 -14.65 -18.60
N TYR A 432 18.05 -14.38 -19.84
CA TYR A 432 17.89 -15.41 -20.87
C TYR A 432 19.19 -15.51 -21.67
N LEU A 433 19.97 -16.55 -21.38
CA LEU A 433 21.32 -16.78 -21.92
C LEU A 433 21.28 -17.83 -23.03
N VAL A 434 21.67 -17.44 -24.24
CA VAL A 434 21.76 -18.34 -25.39
C VAL A 434 23.21 -18.60 -25.75
N CYS A 435 23.61 -19.87 -25.74
CA CYS A 435 24.92 -20.30 -26.24
C CYS A 435 24.82 -20.62 -27.74
N TRP A 436 25.60 -19.91 -28.56
CA TRP A 436 25.59 -20.00 -30.02
C TRP A 436 26.81 -20.78 -30.53
N PHE A 437 26.60 -21.72 -31.45
CA PHE A 437 27.60 -22.74 -31.80
C PHE A 437 27.89 -22.85 -33.30
N ALA A 438 27.70 -21.80 -34.10
CA ALA A 438 27.90 -21.96 -35.54
C ALA A 438 29.39 -22.19 -35.86
N SER A 439 29.72 -23.37 -36.39
CA SER A 439 31.06 -23.72 -36.81
C SER A 439 30.99 -24.70 -37.98
N GLU A 440 31.97 -24.60 -38.89
CA GLU A 440 32.13 -25.56 -39.99
C GLU A 440 32.49 -26.96 -39.46
N LYS A 441 33.27 -27.00 -38.38
CA LYS A 441 33.75 -28.23 -37.72
C LYS A 441 32.61 -29.05 -37.09
N TRP A 442 31.43 -28.46 -36.88
CA TRP A 442 30.27 -29.18 -36.35
C TRP A 442 29.85 -30.30 -37.30
N ASP A 443 29.70 -31.51 -36.80
CA ASP A 443 29.13 -32.65 -37.53
C ASP A 443 27.84 -32.31 -38.30
N ASP A 444 27.85 -32.50 -39.62
CA ASP A 444 26.71 -32.27 -40.51
C ASP A 444 25.55 -33.24 -40.29
N GLN A 445 25.81 -34.39 -39.64
CA GLN A 445 24.76 -35.36 -39.27
C GLN A 445 24.02 -34.96 -37.99
N ASP A 446 24.48 -33.92 -37.25
CA ASP A 446 23.79 -33.43 -36.07
C ASP A 446 22.60 -32.51 -36.45
N GLU A 447 21.38 -32.98 -36.20
CA GLU A 447 20.15 -32.23 -36.49
C GLU A 447 20.11 -30.82 -35.86
N ARG A 448 20.86 -30.62 -34.75
CA ARG A 448 20.96 -29.33 -34.07
C ARG A 448 21.64 -28.27 -34.94
N LYS A 449 22.60 -28.65 -35.79
CA LYS A 449 23.36 -27.75 -36.69
C LYS A 449 22.41 -27.00 -37.65
N ARG A 450 21.46 -27.73 -38.25
CA ARG A 450 20.47 -27.16 -39.18
C ARG A 450 19.59 -26.09 -38.52
N ARG A 451 19.32 -26.20 -37.22
CA ARG A 451 18.49 -25.23 -36.48
C ARG A 451 19.28 -23.97 -36.14
N CYS A 452 20.56 -24.11 -35.79
CA CYS A 452 21.44 -22.97 -35.50
C CYS A 452 21.70 -22.13 -36.75
N ARG A 453 21.88 -22.75 -37.92
CA ARG A 453 22.09 -22.08 -39.24
C ARG A 453 20.95 -21.16 -39.70
N LYS A 454 19.82 -21.11 -39.01
CA LYS A 454 18.69 -20.23 -39.33
C LYS A 454 18.93 -18.76 -38.98
N TRP A 455 19.96 -18.47 -38.19
CA TRP A 455 20.20 -17.15 -37.62
C TRP A 455 21.69 -16.80 -37.73
N THR A 456 21.99 -15.56 -38.08
CA THR A 456 23.28 -14.97 -37.67
C THR A 456 23.27 -14.65 -36.18
N ILE A 457 24.44 -14.51 -35.55
CA ILE A 457 24.51 -14.17 -34.13
C ILE A 457 23.93 -12.77 -33.85
N GLU A 458 24.08 -11.83 -34.79
CA GLU A 458 23.52 -10.48 -34.72
C GLU A 458 21.99 -10.48 -34.84
N GLU A 459 21.45 -11.24 -35.80
CA GLU A 459 20.00 -11.38 -35.96
C GLU A 459 19.36 -12.00 -34.71
N LEU A 460 20.02 -13.00 -34.13
CA LEU A 460 19.56 -13.65 -32.92
C LEU A 460 19.57 -12.68 -31.72
N LYS A 461 20.66 -11.92 -31.52
CA LYS A 461 20.76 -10.88 -30.49
C LYS A 461 19.63 -9.87 -30.60
N SER A 462 19.47 -9.25 -31.79
CA SER A 462 18.44 -8.24 -32.04
C SER A 462 17.02 -8.77 -31.83
N THR A 463 16.75 -9.99 -32.30
CA THR A 463 15.41 -10.61 -32.16
C THR A 463 15.07 -10.93 -30.71
N LEU A 464 16.02 -11.44 -29.93
CA LEU A 464 15.81 -11.74 -28.51
C LEU A 464 15.64 -10.46 -27.69
N GLU A 465 16.43 -9.42 -27.94
CA GLU A 465 16.30 -8.13 -27.27
C GLU A 465 14.94 -7.48 -27.55
N ALA A 466 14.48 -7.50 -28.80
CA ALA A 466 13.16 -6.98 -29.17
C ALA A 466 12.02 -7.72 -28.45
N LYS A 467 12.17 -9.05 -28.25
CA LYS A 467 11.20 -9.83 -27.47
C LYS A 467 11.26 -9.52 -25.98
N ALA A 468 12.44 -9.42 -25.39
CA ALA A 468 12.60 -9.06 -23.99
C ALA A 468 11.96 -7.70 -23.68
N LYS A 469 12.15 -6.70 -24.56
CA LYS A 469 11.50 -5.38 -24.46
C LYS A 469 9.97 -5.45 -24.50
N ARG A 470 9.38 -6.36 -25.28
CA ARG A 470 7.93 -6.55 -25.34
C ARG A 470 7.36 -7.29 -24.13
N LEU A 471 8.17 -8.11 -23.48
CA LEU A 471 7.80 -8.83 -22.25
C LEU A 471 7.94 -7.97 -20.99
N PHE A 472 8.46 -6.75 -21.12
CA PHE A 472 8.56 -5.75 -20.06
C PHE A 472 7.17 -5.22 -19.68
N VAL A 473 6.46 -5.99 -18.85
CA VAL A 473 5.15 -5.65 -18.28
C VAL A 473 5.21 -6.01 -16.80
N ASP A 474 4.55 -5.22 -15.94
CA ASP A 474 4.40 -5.48 -14.49
C ASP A 474 5.67 -5.42 -13.61
N GLY A 475 6.68 -4.66 -14.04
CA GLY A 475 7.89 -4.44 -13.23
C GLY A 475 8.89 -5.60 -13.24
N LEU A 476 8.69 -6.61 -14.09
CA LEU A 476 9.64 -7.69 -14.35
C LEU A 476 10.80 -7.19 -15.23
N ARG A 477 12.01 -7.68 -14.97
CA ARG A 477 13.24 -7.33 -15.69
C ARG A 477 13.87 -8.56 -16.32
N ILE A 478 13.71 -8.67 -17.64
CA ILE A 478 14.35 -9.72 -18.45
C ILE A 478 15.46 -9.08 -19.26
N ARG A 479 16.68 -9.61 -19.13
CA ARG A 479 17.81 -9.30 -20.01
C ARG A 479 18.13 -10.52 -20.87
N THR A 480 18.65 -10.30 -22.06
CA THR A 480 19.10 -11.36 -22.97
C THR A 480 20.60 -11.25 -23.19
N TYR A 481 21.28 -12.38 -23.29
CA TYR A 481 22.69 -12.43 -23.67
C TYR A 481 22.92 -13.60 -24.62
N VAL A 482 23.70 -13.38 -25.69
CA VAL A 482 24.09 -14.43 -26.63
C VAL A 482 25.60 -14.61 -26.55
N LEU A 483 26.02 -15.75 -26.01
CA LEU A 483 27.42 -16.14 -25.85
C LEU A 483 27.87 -16.93 -27.08
N ASP A 484 28.84 -16.41 -27.81
CA ASP A 484 29.49 -17.09 -28.92
C ASP A 484 30.40 -18.20 -28.37
N CYS A 485 30.03 -19.44 -28.68
CA CYS A 485 30.71 -20.68 -28.31
C CYS A 485 31.25 -21.41 -29.56
N SER A 486 31.32 -20.72 -30.71
CA SER A 486 31.85 -21.27 -31.94
C SER A 486 33.32 -21.68 -31.79
N LEU A 487 33.72 -22.74 -32.49
CA LEU A 487 35.14 -23.04 -32.62
C LEU A 487 35.80 -22.03 -33.55
N PRO A 488 37.01 -21.55 -33.21
CA PRO A 488 37.79 -20.73 -34.14
C PRO A 488 38.00 -21.50 -35.46
N GLY A 489 37.89 -20.77 -36.57
CA GLY A 489 38.10 -21.25 -37.94
C GLY A 489 39.41 -21.99 -38.07
#